data_AF-A0A7S2GJ74-F1
#
_entry.id   AF-A0A7S2GJ74-F1
#
_cell.length_a   1.000
_cell.length_b   1.000
_cell.length_c   1.000
_cell.angle_alpha   90.00
_cell.angle_beta   90.00
_cell.angle_gamma   90.00
#
_symmetry.space_group_name_H-M   'P 1'
#
loop_
_entity.id
_entity.type
_entity.pdbx_description
1 polymer ?
#
loop_
_entity_poly.entity_id
_entity_poly.type
_entity_poly.pdbx_seq_one_letter_code
_entity_poly.pdbx_strand_id
1 'polypeptide(L)'
;SMYFKALPNDNYCMNDRWGQEPGQWCYVSQDCAAGQLSNGGPLRTKACVGGQDPALGEMSFEDFASYIYRSKLELGLATQFAYPTWQPEKFPDVQAFWGLPQPADAQPISEELRARLQQQVASGKPMFFVSRDGHPPYGLVEGQKLYYLNFNPHNPGFARREDMVLFACVAGCGAESRPLW
;
A
#
# COMPACT_ATOMS: atom_id res chain seq x y z
N SER A 1 11.65 2.75 -12.12
CA SER A 1 10.43 2.28 -12.80
C SER A 1 9.70 3.46 -13.43
N MET A 2 9.21 3.36 -14.68
CA MET A 2 8.43 4.44 -15.33
C MET A 2 7.07 4.70 -14.69
N TYR A 3 6.60 3.78 -13.84
CA TYR A 3 5.31 3.84 -13.17
C TYR A 3 5.07 5.14 -12.40
N PHE A 4 6.04 5.57 -11.58
CA PHE A 4 5.90 6.78 -10.75
C PHE A 4 6.18 8.10 -11.49
N LYS A 5 6.48 8.08 -12.80
CA LYS A 5 6.68 9.33 -13.57
C LYS A 5 5.41 10.15 -13.73
N ALA A 6 4.24 9.55 -13.47
CA ALA A 6 2.95 10.22 -13.49
C ALA A 6 2.59 10.86 -12.14
N LEU A 7 3.41 10.67 -11.09
CA LEU A 7 3.28 11.52 -9.92
C LEU A 7 3.50 12.97 -10.36
N PRO A 8 2.63 13.90 -9.97
CA PRO A 8 2.90 15.32 -10.12
C PRO A 8 4.26 15.66 -9.49
N ASN A 9 4.81 16.84 -9.78
CA ASN A 9 6.07 17.33 -9.17
C ASN A 9 5.90 17.65 -7.66
N ASP A 10 5.11 16.84 -6.98
CA ASP A 10 4.84 16.82 -5.56
C ASP A 10 5.87 15.84 -5.01
N ASN A 11 6.85 16.37 -4.30
CA ASN A 11 8.08 15.68 -3.84
C ASN A 11 7.80 14.62 -2.76
N TYR A 12 6.83 13.72 -2.97
CA TYR A 12 6.50 12.68 -2.03
C TYR A 12 7.49 11.52 -2.12
N CYS A 13 8.00 11.12 -0.96
CA CYS A 13 8.87 9.99 -0.78
C CYS A 13 8.11 8.67 -0.87
N MET A 14 8.69 7.73 -1.59
CA MET A 14 8.22 6.35 -1.72
C MET A 14 9.34 5.38 -1.41
N ASN A 15 8.97 4.18 -1.02
CA ASN A 15 9.88 3.10 -0.69
C ASN A 15 10.72 2.71 -1.92
N ASP A 16 11.99 2.37 -1.72
CA ASP A 16 12.90 1.89 -2.78
C ASP A 16 12.70 0.41 -3.11
N ARG A 17 12.11 -0.33 -2.17
CA ARG A 17 11.81 -1.77 -2.23
C ARG A 17 10.57 -2.09 -1.40
N TRP A 18 10.02 -3.28 -1.61
CA TRP A 18 8.98 -3.83 -0.75
C TRP A 18 9.62 -4.47 0.49
N GLY A 19 9.07 -4.23 1.67
CA GLY A 19 9.60 -4.77 2.93
C GLY A 19 9.22 -3.93 4.15
N GLN A 20 9.76 -4.29 5.32
CA GLN A 20 9.42 -3.59 6.58
C GLN A 20 10.19 -2.30 6.80
N GLU A 21 11.45 -2.25 6.38
CA GLU A 21 12.33 -1.09 6.57
C GLU A 21 12.98 -0.70 5.24
N PRO A 22 12.19 -0.15 4.29
CA PRO A 22 12.73 0.29 3.02
C PRO A 22 13.47 1.62 3.14
N GLY A 23 14.45 1.84 2.26
CA GLY A 23 14.92 3.21 2.02
C GLY A 23 13.83 3.99 1.28
N GLN A 24 13.92 5.32 1.27
CA GLN A 24 12.93 6.15 0.58
C GLN A 24 13.60 7.13 -0.38
N TRP A 25 12.91 7.41 -1.49
CA TRP A 25 13.34 8.33 -2.53
C TRP A 25 12.15 9.04 -3.16
N CYS A 26 12.39 10.19 -3.80
CA CYS A 26 11.36 10.94 -4.52
C CYS A 26 11.89 11.48 -5.85
N TYR A 27 10.97 11.78 -6.78
CA TYR A 27 11.29 12.66 -7.90
C TYR A 27 11.37 14.11 -7.44
N VAL A 28 12.21 14.89 -8.11
CA VAL A 28 12.39 16.33 -7.90
C VAL A 28 12.58 17.03 -9.24
N SER A 29 12.39 18.36 -9.25
CA SER A 29 12.65 19.20 -10.42
C SER A 29 14.11 19.12 -10.89
N GLN A 30 14.35 19.52 -12.14
CA GLN A 30 15.71 19.58 -12.71
C GLN A 30 16.64 20.52 -11.95
N ASP A 31 16.08 21.58 -11.36
CA ASP A 31 16.82 22.61 -10.63
C ASP A 31 17.11 22.23 -9.17
N CYS A 32 16.65 21.06 -8.72
CA CYS A 32 16.94 20.58 -7.37
C CYS A 32 18.43 20.21 -7.22
N ALA A 33 19.16 21.00 -6.44
CA ALA A 33 20.60 20.81 -6.21
C ALA A 33 20.96 19.45 -5.60
N ALA A 34 20.07 18.90 -4.76
CA ALA A 34 20.23 17.58 -4.15
C ALA A 34 19.83 16.42 -5.08
N GLY A 35 19.21 16.71 -6.23
CA GLY A 35 18.75 15.70 -7.17
C GLY A 35 19.91 15.07 -7.94
N GLN A 36 19.77 13.79 -8.29
CA GLN A 36 20.62 13.06 -9.23
C GLN A 36 19.83 12.76 -10.49
N LEU A 37 20.48 12.64 -11.65
CA LEU A 37 19.79 12.33 -12.90
C LEU A 37 19.08 10.98 -12.77
N SER A 38 17.78 10.94 -13.12
CA SER A 38 17.05 9.68 -13.16
C SER A 38 17.47 8.85 -14.37
N ASN A 39 17.52 7.53 -14.22
CA ASN A 39 17.76 6.63 -15.35
C ASN A 39 16.56 6.68 -16.31
N GLY A 40 16.70 7.43 -17.41
CA GLY A 40 15.77 7.43 -18.53
C GLY A 40 14.57 8.38 -18.41
N GLY A 41 14.70 9.53 -17.75
CA GLY A 41 13.64 10.56 -17.69
C GLY A 41 14.17 11.98 -17.49
N PRO A 42 13.33 13.01 -17.71
CA PRO A 42 13.73 14.41 -17.56
C PRO A 42 13.82 14.86 -16.10
N LEU A 43 13.30 14.08 -15.15
CA LEU A 43 13.31 14.42 -13.73
C LEU A 43 14.60 13.96 -13.05
N ARG A 44 14.93 14.61 -11.93
CA ARG A 44 15.98 14.15 -11.02
C ARG A 44 15.33 13.37 -9.86
N THR A 45 16.14 12.63 -9.12
CA THR A 45 15.71 11.88 -7.93
C THR A 45 16.64 12.17 -6.76
N LYS A 46 16.14 12.14 -5.53
CA LYS A 46 16.97 12.19 -4.33
C LYS A 46 16.56 11.12 -3.33
N ALA A 47 17.49 10.75 -2.44
CA ALA A 47 17.15 10.02 -1.23
C ALA A 47 16.37 10.95 -0.29
N CYS A 48 15.41 10.37 0.43
CA CYS A 48 14.57 11.09 1.38
C CYS A 48 15.13 11.04 2.80
N VAL A 49 14.85 12.10 3.56
CA VAL A 49 15.16 12.16 4.99
C VAL A 49 13.86 12.06 5.79
N GLY A 50 13.72 11.01 6.59
CA GLY A 50 12.53 10.79 7.41
C GLY A 50 12.24 11.95 8.36
N GLY A 51 10.98 12.35 8.44
CA GLY A 51 10.51 13.49 9.23
C GLY A 51 10.87 14.87 8.65
N GLN A 52 11.53 14.94 7.48
CA GLN A 52 11.80 16.19 6.76
C GLN A 52 11.09 16.21 5.41
N ASP A 53 11.18 15.12 4.66
CA ASP A 53 10.53 14.98 3.37
C ASP A 53 9.18 14.28 3.52
N PRO A 54 8.10 14.81 2.91
CA PRO A 54 6.77 14.21 3.04
C PRO A 54 6.75 12.84 2.36
N ALA A 55 6.24 11.81 3.04
CA ALA A 55 6.19 10.45 2.49
C ALA A 55 4.76 9.99 2.18
N LEU A 56 4.59 9.23 1.10
CA LEU A 56 3.31 8.58 0.78
C LEU A 56 2.85 7.67 1.93
N GLY A 57 3.80 7.04 2.61
CA GLY A 57 3.54 6.16 3.75
C GLY A 57 3.04 6.85 5.02
N GLU A 58 3.05 8.19 5.06
CA GLU A 58 2.53 8.99 6.18
C GLU A 58 1.07 9.42 5.97
N MET A 59 0.53 9.26 4.76
CA MET A 59 -0.88 9.53 4.49
C MET A 59 -1.76 8.48 5.16
N SER A 60 -2.99 8.89 5.53
CA SER A 60 -4.03 7.91 5.79
C SER A 60 -4.30 7.09 4.53
N PHE A 61 -4.74 5.85 4.67
CA PHE A 61 -5.00 5.03 3.48
C PHE A 61 -6.04 5.65 2.54
N GLU A 62 -7.10 6.27 3.07
CA GLU A 62 -8.13 6.90 2.22
C GLU A 62 -7.61 8.14 1.47
N ASP A 63 -6.79 8.97 2.12
CA ASP A 63 -6.16 10.14 1.48
C ASP A 63 -5.16 9.71 0.41
N PHE A 64 -4.36 8.70 0.72
CA PHE A 64 -3.45 8.06 -0.23
C PHE A 64 -4.19 7.49 -1.43
N ALA A 65 -5.22 6.68 -1.22
CA ALA A 65 -6.00 6.08 -2.31
C ALA A 65 -6.62 7.15 -3.21
N SER A 66 -7.14 8.23 -2.59
CA SER A 66 -7.67 9.38 -3.32
C SER A 66 -6.61 10.12 -4.12
N TYR A 67 -5.40 10.28 -3.57
CA TYR A 67 -4.26 10.88 -4.26
C TYR A 67 -3.83 10.03 -5.47
N ILE A 68 -3.61 8.73 -5.27
CA ILE A 68 -3.23 7.78 -6.33
C ILE A 68 -4.26 7.73 -7.47
N TYR A 69 -5.55 7.78 -7.14
CA TYR A 69 -6.61 7.84 -8.14
C TYR A 69 -6.50 9.09 -9.02
N ARG A 70 -6.32 10.27 -8.41
CA ARG A 70 -6.15 11.54 -9.12
C ARG A 70 -4.87 11.57 -9.96
N SER A 71 -3.80 10.93 -9.48
CA SER A 71 -2.52 10.81 -10.18
C SER A 71 -2.50 9.76 -11.30
N LYS A 72 -3.63 9.09 -11.59
CA LYS A 72 -3.75 8.09 -12.66
C LYS A 72 -2.80 6.90 -12.49
N LEU A 73 -2.55 6.53 -11.23
CA LEU A 73 -1.70 5.42 -10.83
C LEU A 73 -2.54 4.24 -10.34
N GLU A 74 -1.96 3.05 -10.41
CA GLU A 74 -2.59 1.79 -10.01
C GLU A 74 -2.49 1.54 -8.50
N LEU A 75 -3.61 1.43 -7.80
CA LEU A 75 -3.63 1.45 -6.34
C LEU A 75 -2.76 0.37 -5.66
N GLY A 76 -2.82 -0.88 -6.10
CA GLY A 76 -2.12 -2.00 -5.47
C GLY A 76 -0.59 -1.85 -5.51
N LEU A 77 -0.02 -1.54 -6.67
CA LEU A 77 1.42 -1.30 -6.82
C LEU A 77 1.85 -0.05 -6.07
N ALA A 78 1.08 1.04 -6.14
CA ALA A 78 1.39 2.25 -5.38
C ALA A 78 1.43 1.95 -3.88
N THR A 79 0.48 1.15 -3.36
CA THR A 79 0.38 0.78 -1.95
C THR A 79 1.64 0.04 -1.47
N GLN A 80 2.17 -0.88 -2.28
CA GLN A 80 3.41 -1.62 -1.96
C GLN A 80 4.65 -0.73 -1.88
N PHE A 81 4.65 0.41 -2.56
CA PHE A 81 5.72 1.40 -2.51
C PHE A 81 5.44 2.54 -1.51
N ALA A 82 4.24 2.63 -0.95
CA ALA A 82 3.92 3.62 0.07
C ALA A 82 4.15 3.07 1.48
N TYR A 83 3.68 1.84 1.75
CA TYR A 83 3.62 1.30 3.10
C TYR A 83 4.55 0.10 3.31
N PRO A 84 4.99 -0.16 4.56
CA PRO A 84 5.70 -1.37 4.91
C PRO A 84 4.88 -2.62 4.57
N THR A 85 5.56 -3.70 4.20
CA THR A 85 4.93 -4.99 3.90
C THR A 85 5.11 -6.00 5.03
N TRP A 86 4.01 -6.58 5.50
CA TRP A 86 4.00 -7.61 6.52
C TRP A 86 4.73 -8.87 6.04
N GLN A 87 5.47 -9.50 6.95
CA GLN A 87 6.18 -10.75 6.72
C GLN A 87 6.26 -11.55 8.03
N PRO A 88 6.38 -12.89 7.96
CA PRO A 88 6.39 -13.71 6.74
C PRO A 88 5.00 -14.07 6.20
N GLU A 89 3.95 -13.90 6.99
CA GLU A 89 2.60 -14.37 6.67
C GLU A 89 1.98 -13.60 5.50
N LYS A 90 1.08 -14.25 4.75
CA LYS A 90 0.33 -13.64 3.65
C LYS A 90 -1.07 -13.25 4.10
N PHE A 91 -1.71 -12.37 3.35
CA PHE A 91 -3.03 -11.87 3.71
C PHE A 91 -4.07 -12.97 3.98
N PRO A 92 -4.19 -14.03 3.14
CA PRO A 92 -5.13 -15.11 3.41
C PRO A 92 -4.85 -15.87 4.72
N ASP A 93 -3.61 -15.86 5.20
CA ASP A 93 -3.21 -16.55 6.44
C ASP A 93 -3.65 -15.79 7.69
N VAL A 94 -3.85 -14.46 7.58
CA VAL A 94 -4.12 -13.59 8.73
C VAL A 94 -5.52 -13.00 8.75
N GLN A 95 -6.26 -13.02 7.63
CA GLN A 95 -7.54 -12.29 7.51
C GLN A 95 -8.61 -12.70 8.54
N ALA A 96 -8.58 -13.94 9.05
CA ALA A 96 -9.49 -14.37 10.12
C ALA A 96 -9.26 -13.63 11.45
N PHE A 97 -8.10 -12.99 11.66
CA PHE A 97 -7.89 -12.11 12.80
C PHE A 97 -8.93 -10.98 12.84
N TRP A 98 -9.35 -10.49 11.68
CA TRP A 98 -10.40 -9.47 11.52
C TRP A 98 -11.79 -10.07 11.27
N GLY A 99 -11.97 -11.39 11.49
CA GLY A 99 -13.25 -12.06 11.31
C GLY A 99 -13.64 -12.35 9.86
N LEU A 100 -12.71 -12.20 8.89
CA LEU A 100 -12.96 -12.57 7.50
C LEU A 100 -12.88 -14.10 7.32
N PRO A 101 -13.60 -14.67 6.34
CA PRO A 101 -13.47 -16.08 5.99
C PRO A 101 -12.02 -16.43 5.61
N GLN A 102 -11.50 -17.55 6.10
CA GLN A 102 -10.19 -18.07 5.69
C GLN A 102 -10.34 -19.12 4.58
N PRO A 103 -9.40 -19.18 3.61
CA PRO A 103 -9.37 -20.30 2.68
C PRO A 103 -9.04 -21.59 3.42
N ALA A 104 -9.43 -22.73 2.85
CA ALA A 104 -9.30 -24.04 3.51
C ALA A 104 -7.84 -24.46 3.80
N ASP A 105 -6.87 -23.88 3.10
CA ASP A 105 -5.45 -24.13 3.23
C ASP A 105 -4.72 -23.12 4.14
N ALA A 106 -5.46 -22.20 4.78
CA ALA A 106 -4.91 -21.32 5.81
C ALA A 106 -4.66 -22.12 7.10
N GLN A 107 -3.49 -21.90 7.71
CA GLN A 107 -3.20 -22.44 9.02
C GLN A 107 -3.92 -21.64 10.11
N PRO A 108 -4.30 -22.26 11.25
CA PRO A 108 -4.83 -21.53 12.38
C PRO A 108 -3.85 -20.45 12.88
N ILE A 109 -4.39 -19.29 13.24
CA ILE A 109 -3.59 -18.19 13.80
C ILE A 109 -3.07 -18.59 15.18
N SER A 110 -1.75 -18.77 15.31
CA SER A 110 -1.08 -19.06 16.58
C SER A 110 -1.21 -17.90 17.58
N GLU A 111 -0.99 -18.16 18.87
CA GLU A 111 -0.97 -17.12 19.90
C GLU A 111 0.11 -16.07 19.63
N GLU A 112 1.28 -16.49 19.16
CA GLU A 112 2.38 -15.60 18.79
C GLU A 112 2.00 -14.68 17.62
N LEU A 113 1.43 -15.26 16.55
CA LEU A 113 0.97 -14.47 15.40
C LEU A 113 -0.14 -13.51 15.80
N ARG A 114 -1.08 -13.96 16.65
CA ARG A 114 -2.14 -13.10 17.20
C ARG A 114 -1.55 -11.92 17.97
N ALA A 115 -0.55 -12.14 18.82
CA ALA A 115 0.11 -11.07 19.57
C ALA A 115 0.80 -10.06 18.64
N ARG A 116 1.51 -10.54 17.61
CA ARG A 116 2.13 -9.68 16.59
C ARG A 116 1.10 -8.84 15.83
N LEU A 117 -0.02 -9.44 15.42
CA LEU A 117 -1.12 -8.74 14.75
C LEU A 117 -1.79 -7.70 15.67
N GLN A 118 -1.97 -8.01 16.96
CA GLN A 118 -2.46 -7.06 17.95
C GLN A 118 -1.52 -5.86 18.13
N GLN A 119 -0.21 -6.09 18.19
CA GLN A 119 0.78 -5.02 18.24
C GLN A 119 0.72 -4.13 17.00
N GLN A 120 0.56 -4.72 15.81
CA GLN A 120 0.41 -3.96 14.58
C GLN A 120 -0.84 -3.06 14.62
N VAL A 121 -1.99 -3.61 15.00
CA VAL A 121 -3.24 -2.85 15.15
C VAL A 121 -3.10 -1.74 16.19
N ALA A 122 -2.50 -2.04 17.34
CA ALA A 122 -2.29 -1.07 18.42
C ALA A 122 -1.33 0.07 18.01
N SER A 123 -0.41 -0.18 17.08
CA SER A 123 0.53 0.84 16.60
C SER A 123 -0.15 1.98 15.84
N GLY A 124 -1.34 1.73 15.27
CA GLY A 124 -2.03 2.69 14.40
C GLY A 124 -1.38 2.91 13.03
N LYS A 125 -0.18 2.35 12.79
CA LYS A 125 0.57 2.57 11.55
C LYS A 125 0.01 1.71 10.41
N PRO A 126 -0.02 2.23 9.16
CA PRO A 126 -0.38 1.44 8.00
C PRO A 126 0.55 0.24 7.79
N MET A 127 -0.01 -0.90 7.42
CA MET A 127 0.75 -2.10 7.05
C MET A 127 0.06 -2.84 5.90
N PHE A 128 0.82 -3.15 4.87
CA PHE A 128 0.36 -3.87 3.70
C PHE A 128 0.59 -5.37 3.83
N PHE A 129 -0.43 -6.17 3.52
CA PHE A 129 -0.40 -7.62 3.50
C PHE A 129 -0.59 -8.09 2.06
N VAL A 130 0.49 -8.66 1.50
CA VAL A 130 0.46 -9.23 0.16
C VAL A 130 -0.24 -10.58 0.15
N SER A 131 -0.86 -10.93 -0.97
CA SER A 131 -1.37 -12.27 -1.22
C SER A 131 -0.24 -13.29 -1.39
N ARG A 132 -0.60 -14.56 -1.56
CA ARG A 132 0.38 -15.64 -1.79
C ARG A 132 1.05 -15.56 -3.17
N ASP A 133 0.33 -15.14 -4.20
CA ASP A 133 0.83 -15.05 -5.58
C ASP A 133 1.36 -13.65 -5.95
N GLY A 134 1.25 -12.68 -5.04
CA GLY A 134 1.65 -11.30 -5.29
C GLY A 134 0.61 -10.46 -6.01
N HIS A 135 -0.57 -11.01 -6.34
CA HIS A 135 -1.69 -10.31 -6.99
C HIS A 135 -2.88 -10.11 -6.03
N PRO A 136 -3.76 -9.12 -6.25
CA PRO A 136 -4.95 -8.96 -5.43
C PRO A 136 -5.75 -10.28 -5.32
N PRO A 137 -6.35 -10.58 -4.16
CA PRO A 137 -6.66 -9.63 -3.10
C PRO A 137 -5.52 -9.35 -2.11
N TYR A 138 -5.42 -8.09 -1.71
CA TYR A 138 -4.50 -7.62 -0.67
C TYR A 138 -5.25 -7.13 0.56
N GLY A 139 -4.55 -7.10 1.69
CA GLY A 139 -5.00 -6.43 2.91
C GLY A 139 -4.17 -5.18 3.17
N LEU A 140 -4.81 -4.12 3.63
CA LEU A 140 -4.10 -3.01 4.26
C LEU A 140 -4.75 -2.67 5.59
N VAL A 141 -3.94 -2.61 6.64
CA VAL A 141 -4.41 -2.37 8.00
C VAL A 141 -3.94 -1.00 8.43
N GLU A 142 -4.84 -0.20 9.00
CA GLU A 142 -4.52 1.09 9.62
C GLU A 142 -5.30 1.20 10.94
N GLY A 143 -4.59 1.07 12.05
CA GLY A 143 -5.22 0.90 13.36
C GLY A 143 -6.16 -0.31 13.37
N GLN A 144 -7.43 -0.08 13.72
CA GLN A 144 -8.45 -1.13 13.74
C GLN A 144 -9.05 -1.43 12.36
N LYS A 145 -8.84 -0.55 11.38
CA LYS A 145 -9.43 -0.68 10.04
C LYS A 145 -8.66 -1.71 9.23
N LEU A 146 -9.38 -2.60 8.55
CA LEU A 146 -8.86 -3.46 7.50
C LEU A 146 -9.52 -3.07 6.18
N TYR A 147 -8.70 -2.66 5.23
CA TYR A 147 -9.09 -2.46 3.84
C TYR A 147 -8.74 -3.70 3.03
N TYR A 148 -9.71 -4.16 2.26
CA TYR A 148 -9.55 -5.22 1.28
C TYR A 148 -9.40 -4.57 -0.09
N LEU A 149 -8.31 -4.88 -0.79
CA LEU A 149 -8.03 -4.37 -2.12
C LEU A 149 -8.13 -5.53 -3.11
N ASN A 150 -8.97 -5.41 -4.14
CA ASN A 150 -9.16 -6.48 -5.13
C ASN A 150 -9.25 -5.92 -6.55
N PHE A 151 -9.06 -6.79 -7.55
CA PHE A 151 -9.27 -6.41 -8.94
C PHE A 151 -10.69 -5.86 -9.15
N ASN A 152 -10.78 -4.81 -9.96
CA ASN A 152 -12.06 -4.25 -10.38
C ASN A 152 -12.70 -5.15 -11.46
N PRO A 153 -13.81 -5.84 -11.18
CA PRO A 153 -14.46 -6.71 -12.17
C PRO A 153 -15.02 -5.92 -13.37
N HIS A 154 -15.23 -4.61 -13.22
CA HIS A 154 -15.73 -3.74 -14.28
C HIS A 154 -14.62 -3.13 -15.16
N ASN A 155 -13.35 -3.54 -14.96
CA ASN A 155 -12.21 -3.13 -15.78
C ASN A 155 -11.35 -4.34 -16.20
N PRO A 156 -11.93 -5.38 -16.85
CA PRO A 156 -11.27 -6.67 -17.09
C PRO A 156 -10.10 -6.66 -18.10
N GLY A 157 -9.69 -5.49 -18.60
CA GLY A 157 -8.52 -5.31 -19.46
C GLY A 157 -7.56 -4.23 -18.98
N PHE A 158 -7.78 -3.69 -17.78
CA PHE A 158 -6.93 -2.66 -17.17
C PHE A 158 -6.71 -1.43 -18.06
N ALA A 159 -7.74 -1.04 -18.82
CA ALA A 159 -7.68 0.10 -19.74
C ALA A 159 -7.38 1.41 -19.00
N ARG A 160 -7.90 1.52 -17.77
CA ARG A 160 -7.60 2.59 -16.81
C ARG A 160 -6.83 2.02 -15.63
N ARG A 161 -5.61 2.48 -15.41
CA ARG A 161 -4.74 1.97 -14.35
C ARG A 161 -5.28 2.30 -12.96
N GLU A 162 -5.84 3.49 -12.81
CA GLU A 162 -6.43 3.96 -11.55
C GLU A 162 -7.72 3.22 -11.16
N ASP A 163 -8.34 2.52 -12.11
CA ASP A 163 -9.54 1.71 -11.87
C ASP A 163 -9.20 0.21 -11.83
N MET A 164 -7.93 -0.20 -11.83
CA MET A 164 -7.55 -1.63 -11.90
C MET A 164 -7.85 -2.36 -10.58
N VAL A 165 -7.67 -1.69 -9.45
CA VAL A 165 -7.90 -2.21 -8.10
C VAL A 165 -8.92 -1.32 -7.40
N LEU A 166 -9.97 -1.94 -6.85
CA LEU A 166 -10.91 -1.30 -5.94
C LEU A 166 -10.52 -1.60 -4.50
N PHE A 167 -11.03 -0.81 -3.57
CA PHE A 167 -10.92 -1.11 -2.15
C PHE A 167 -12.24 -0.87 -1.41
N ALA A 168 -12.41 -1.58 -0.31
CA ALA A 168 -13.41 -1.28 0.71
C ALA A 168 -12.81 -1.54 2.09
N CYS A 169 -13.28 -0.78 3.08
CA CYS A 169 -13.05 -1.19 4.45
C CYS A 169 -13.99 -2.34 4.78
N VAL A 170 -13.42 -3.49 5.15
CA VAL A 170 -14.14 -4.74 5.39
C VAL A 170 -14.25 -5.08 6.88
N ALA A 171 -13.44 -4.45 7.74
CA ALA A 171 -13.53 -4.58 9.19
C ALA A 171 -13.02 -3.31 9.89
N GLY A 172 -13.56 -3.01 11.07
CA GLY A 172 -13.07 -1.90 11.91
C GLY A 172 -13.53 -0.49 11.50
N CYS A 173 -14.43 -0.35 10.52
CA CYS A 173 -14.96 0.94 10.06
C CYS A 173 -16.41 1.22 10.52
N GLY A 174 -16.91 0.47 11.50
CA GLY A 174 -18.29 0.62 11.98
C GLY A 174 -19.30 0.41 10.84
N ALA A 175 -20.27 1.32 10.72
CA ALA A 175 -21.35 1.26 9.73
C ALA A 175 -20.88 1.33 8.25
N GLU A 176 -19.64 1.73 8.00
CA GLU A 176 -19.07 1.81 6.64
C GLU A 176 -18.44 0.49 6.18
N SER A 177 -18.40 -0.52 7.06
CA SER A 177 -17.83 -1.83 6.73
C SER A 177 -18.68 -2.52 5.67
N ARG A 178 -18.07 -2.88 4.53
CA ARG A 178 -18.78 -3.55 3.43
C ARG A 178 -17.88 -4.57 2.71
N PRO A 179 -18.40 -5.73 2.32
CA PRO A 179 -17.65 -6.72 1.56
C PRO A 179 -17.31 -6.20 0.15
N LEU A 180 -16.21 -6.69 -0.41
CA LEU A 180 -15.74 -6.39 -1.78
C LEU A 180 -15.58 -7.68 -2.61
N TRP A 181 -16.37 -8.71 -2.30
CA TRP A 181 -16.35 -10.03 -2.94
C TRP A 181 -17.73 -10.42 -3.46
#